data_AF-A0A9D5S188-F1
#
_entry.id   AF-A0A9D5S188-F1
#
_cell.length_a   1.000
_cell.length_b   1.000
_cell.length_c   1.000
_cell.angle_alpha   90.00
_cell.angle_beta   90.00
_cell.angle_gamma   90.00
#
_symmetry.space_group_name_H-M   'P 1'
#
loop_
_entity.id
_entity.type
_entity.pdbx_description
1 polymer ?
#
loop_
_entity_poly.entity_id
_entity_poly.type
_entity_poly.pdbx_seq_one_letter_code
_entity_poly.pdbx_strand_id
1 'polypeptide(L)'
;MYSFTEYNENEEKLDGDYWKFLDATTETILENCIYLSDISKIINKITNENLKVKMKQKIIDLIIENGVFFNGINNSLDMFSSDELKLFFKNEFDTKITEYISDENNIRRNISDIISFIDSIKKVNDKEWEHIMITNVLNKVKDYSDKSVLVDIIEYTKRDKERYNKLTNDYYSYLPVQYKNFLKMKQDHNYIYNKSLQFMNEDIDIGIDPRISIAPEIEANNDYNIQIELSEQRGFEEYVVSRDATVPNGSEIAPGHPFHNLKEDVAKFCGLCEAMKDIGYYYNDVYQNAGGQINLGLDYLDTKEAILNFYEIYGNCEELLYYICNEEGQLFRQDVYTNSRIKAISEIIGKRIIDEELSRNKVIELFNNDYNGNNKTINGLQYKKNSVCLRGNNEKDYRLEFRIPNGGCNYRTWIDNIRLFGKMMEVSKKIADMMKKDYLSSEEEDLLRLKINLQDNNITNKEKLVMLMNLLFEDNNIKQIYYKRYISTIKKIKETNSSKYINHNYTNEPNFDEVEFIGQYHSMLNPDYNGNGIVVTYDPESDIMTSNIKK
;
A
#
# COMPACT_ATOMS: atom_id res chain seq x y z
N MET A 1 1.04 44.40 31.38
CA MET A 1 1.30 45.05 30.09
C MET A 1 0.18 44.60 29.18
N TYR A 2 -0.63 45.54 28.66
CA TYR A 2 -1.63 45.21 27.64
C TYR A 2 -0.90 44.76 26.38
N SER A 3 -1.38 43.71 25.72
CA SER A 3 -0.90 43.35 24.39
C SER A 3 -1.03 44.58 23.47
N PHE A 4 -0.09 44.78 22.54
CA PHE A 4 -0.14 45.93 21.63
C PHE A 4 -1.44 45.95 20.79
N THR A 5 -2.09 44.78 20.67
CA THR A 5 -3.43 44.55 20.12
C THR A 5 -4.55 45.09 21.00
N GLU A 6 -4.59 44.77 22.31
CA GLU A 6 -5.57 45.36 23.25
C GLU A 6 -5.40 46.88 23.41
N TYR A 7 -4.18 47.39 23.17
CA TYR A 7 -3.87 48.82 23.20
C TYR A 7 -4.38 49.60 21.95
N ASN A 8 -4.78 48.90 20.87
CA ASN A 8 -5.10 49.48 19.56
C ASN A 8 -6.56 49.32 19.10
N GLU A 9 -7.39 48.58 19.83
CA GLU A 9 -8.80 48.36 19.44
C GLU A 9 -9.77 49.42 19.98
N ASN A 10 -9.40 50.18 21.02
CA ASN A 10 -10.35 51.01 21.78
C ASN A 10 -10.16 52.54 21.70
N GLU A 11 -9.15 53.07 20.99
CA GLU A 11 -8.92 54.53 20.90
C GLU A 11 -8.52 54.95 19.47
N GLU A 12 -9.21 55.95 18.90
CA GLU A 12 -8.71 56.69 17.73
C GLU A 12 -7.47 57.49 18.17
N LYS A 13 -6.28 57.09 17.72
CA LYS A 13 -5.01 57.76 18.04
C LYS A 13 -4.54 58.64 16.88
N LEU A 14 -3.88 59.75 17.23
CA LEU A 14 -3.13 60.57 16.29
C LEU A 14 -1.87 59.79 15.86
N ASP A 15 -1.37 60.03 14.63
CA ASP A 15 -0.19 59.34 14.07
C ASP A 15 1.05 59.34 15.02
N GLY A 16 1.11 60.27 15.99
CA GLY A 16 2.11 60.38 17.05
C GLY A 16 2.34 59.11 17.88
N ASP A 17 1.31 58.29 18.13
CA ASP A 17 1.45 57.11 18.98
C ASP A 17 2.09 55.89 18.28
N TYR A 18 2.06 55.86 16.95
CA TYR A 18 2.70 54.81 16.16
C TYR A 18 4.21 55.00 16.01
N TRP A 19 4.76 56.19 16.30
CA TRP A 19 6.22 56.42 16.30
C TRP A 19 6.95 55.61 17.37
N LYS A 20 6.31 55.31 18.50
CA LYS A 20 6.88 54.45 19.56
C LYS A 20 7.18 53.04 19.06
N PHE A 21 6.43 52.56 18.06
CA PHE A 21 6.71 51.29 17.40
C PHE A 21 8.01 51.33 16.59
N LEU A 22 8.35 52.47 15.98
CA LEU A 22 9.62 52.64 15.24
C LEU A 22 10.84 52.67 16.16
N ASP A 23 10.67 53.06 17.42
CA ASP A 23 11.75 53.11 18.40
C ASP A 23 11.87 51.84 19.26
N ALA A 24 10.85 50.95 19.24
CA ALA A 24 10.85 49.70 20.01
C ALA A 24 11.89 48.70 19.48
N THR A 25 12.52 47.91 20.37
CA THR A 25 13.42 46.84 19.93
C THR A 25 12.64 45.68 19.30
N THR A 26 13.32 44.86 18.49
CA THR A 26 12.78 43.62 17.91
C THR A 26 12.13 42.72 18.96
N GLU A 27 12.82 42.50 20.09
CA GLU A 27 12.33 41.71 21.23
C GLU A 27 11.05 42.30 21.83
N THR A 28 11.00 43.63 22.04
CA THR A 28 9.80 44.32 22.54
C THR A 28 8.61 44.19 21.58
N ILE A 29 8.85 44.19 20.27
CA ILE A 29 7.77 44.05 19.28
C ILE A 29 7.21 42.63 19.28
N LEU A 30 8.07 41.62 19.32
CA LEU A 30 7.68 40.20 19.32
C LEU A 30 6.99 39.79 20.63
N GLU A 31 7.40 40.33 21.77
CA GLU A 31 6.76 40.05 23.07
C GLU A 31 5.34 40.64 23.18
N ASN A 32 5.08 41.76 22.49
CA ASN A 32 3.82 42.49 22.63
C ASN A 32 2.84 42.28 21.47
N CYS A 33 3.28 41.74 20.33
CA CYS A 33 2.43 41.39 19.19
C CYS A 33 2.27 39.86 19.12
N ILE A 34 1.08 39.36 19.45
CA ILE A 34 0.82 37.91 19.49
C ILE A 34 0.96 37.28 18.09
N TYR A 35 0.62 38.02 17.02
CA TYR A 35 0.82 37.61 15.64
C TYR A 35 1.23 38.79 14.73
N LEU A 36 2.15 38.56 13.77
CA LEU A 36 2.53 39.55 12.75
C LEU A 36 1.32 40.04 11.92
N SER A 37 0.26 39.23 11.81
CA SER A 37 -1.00 39.59 11.14
C SER A 37 -1.77 40.70 11.85
N ASP A 38 -1.51 40.95 13.14
CA ASP A 38 -2.16 42.04 13.86
C ASP A 38 -1.49 43.39 13.57
N ILE A 39 -0.22 43.37 13.15
CA ILE A 39 0.52 44.56 12.75
C ILE A 39 0.00 45.11 11.42
N SER A 40 -0.47 44.25 10.50
CA SER A 40 -1.06 44.68 9.23
C SER A 40 -2.34 45.51 9.43
N LYS A 41 -3.17 45.14 10.42
CA LYS A 41 -4.36 45.88 10.81
C LYS A 41 -4.03 47.27 11.33
N ILE A 42 -2.90 47.41 12.03
CA ILE A 42 -2.42 48.69 12.56
C ILE A 42 -1.95 49.60 11.44
N ILE A 43 -1.14 49.09 10.50
CA ILE A 43 -0.61 49.87 9.37
C ILE A 43 -1.70 50.43 8.47
N ASN A 44 -2.79 49.68 8.28
CA ASN A 44 -3.92 50.15 7.49
C ASN A 44 -4.67 51.33 8.15
N LYS A 45 -4.51 51.56 9.45
CA LYS A 45 -5.11 52.69 10.19
C LYS A 45 -4.25 53.96 10.19
N ILE A 46 -2.98 53.88 9.74
CA ILE A 46 -2.06 55.02 9.75
C ILE A 46 -2.37 55.96 8.58
N THR A 47 -2.58 57.24 8.89
CA THR A 47 -2.89 58.27 7.89
C THR A 47 -1.64 59.00 7.37
N ASN A 48 -0.56 59.04 8.16
CA ASN A 48 0.71 59.61 7.74
C ASN A 48 1.51 58.64 6.85
N GLU A 49 1.59 58.94 5.56
CA GLU A 49 2.30 58.10 4.57
C GLU A 49 3.78 57.88 4.87
N ASN A 50 4.49 58.89 5.40
CA ASN A 50 5.91 58.73 5.75
C ASN A 50 6.10 57.76 6.93
N LEU A 51 5.23 57.85 7.94
CA LEU A 51 5.21 56.93 9.07
C LEU A 51 4.85 55.51 8.61
N LYS A 52 3.86 55.39 7.73
CA LYS A 52 3.43 54.11 7.13
C LYS A 52 4.57 53.42 6.39
N VAL A 53 5.32 54.16 5.55
CA VAL A 53 6.50 53.64 4.84
C VAL A 53 7.59 53.18 5.81
N LYS A 54 7.90 53.97 6.84
CA LYS A 54 8.92 53.59 7.84
C LYS A 54 8.51 52.34 8.63
N MET A 55 7.23 52.19 8.96
CA MET A 55 6.72 51.01 9.68
C MET A 55 6.74 49.76 8.80
N LYS A 56 6.36 49.89 7.53
CA LYS A 56 6.52 48.82 6.53
C LYS A 56 7.97 48.35 6.41
N GLN A 57 8.91 49.29 6.30
CA GLN A 57 10.34 48.96 6.24
C GLN A 57 10.81 48.26 7.51
N LYS A 58 10.42 48.75 8.68
CA LYS A 58 10.77 48.10 9.95
C LYS A 58 10.22 46.68 10.06
N ILE A 59 9.01 46.42 9.54
CA ILE A 59 8.45 45.06 9.52
C ILE A 59 9.21 44.16 8.55
N ILE A 60 9.57 44.69 7.38
CA ILE A 60 10.48 43.99 6.48
C ILE A 60 11.74 43.61 7.26
N ASP A 61 12.44 44.57 7.84
CA ASP A 61 13.68 44.33 8.59
C ASP A 61 13.50 43.30 9.72
N LEU A 62 12.37 43.34 10.45
CA LEU A 62 12.05 42.34 11.48
C LEU A 62 11.85 40.93 10.93
N ILE A 63 11.19 40.80 9.77
CA ILE A 63 11.05 39.53 9.07
C ILE A 63 12.44 39.02 8.61
N ILE A 64 13.26 39.93 8.06
CA ILE A 64 14.64 39.66 7.63
C ILE A 64 15.53 39.31 8.82
N GLU A 65 15.37 39.86 10.02
CA GLU A 65 16.27 39.57 11.14
C GLU A 65 15.92 38.23 11.80
N ASN A 66 14.64 37.92 11.98
CA ASN A 66 14.21 36.80 12.81
C ASN A 66 14.02 35.48 12.04
N GLY A 67 14.17 35.50 10.72
CA GLY A 67 14.09 34.28 9.90
C GLY A 67 12.76 33.54 10.05
N VAL A 68 11.69 34.29 10.30
CA VAL A 68 10.38 33.72 10.61
C VAL A 68 9.92 32.88 9.41
N PHE A 69 9.70 31.60 9.66
CA PHE A 69 9.23 30.63 8.70
C PHE A 69 7.95 31.13 7.99
N PHE A 70 7.89 30.95 6.67
CA PHE A 70 6.87 31.52 5.77
C PHE A 70 5.41 31.22 6.17
N ASN A 71 5.19 30.18 6.96
CA ASN A 71 3.88 29.78 7.47
C ASN A 71 3.16 30.86 8.33
N GLY A 72 3.85 31.89 8.81
CA GLY A 72 3.24 32.96 9.63
C GLY A 72 3.14 34.35 8.99
N ILE A 73 3.85 34.60 7.89
CA ILE A 73 4.01 35.97 7.33
C ILE A 73 2.97 36.28 6.26
N ASN A 74 2.35 35.27 5.64
CA ASN A 74 1.48 35.46 4.47
C ASN A 74 0.43 36.56 4.68
N ASN A 75 -0.32 36.55 5.78
CA ASN A 75 -1.35 37.57 6.05
C ASN A 75 -0.79 38.99 6.29
N SER A 76 0.47 39.10 6.69
CA SER A 76 1.15 40.38 6.86
C SER A 76 1.59 40.97 5.52
N LEU A 77 1.77 40.15 4.48
CA LEU A 77 2.21 40.65 3.18
C LEU A 77 1.15 41.47 2.44
N ASP A 78 -0.12 41.34 2.81
CA ASP A 78 -1.24 42.05 2.16
C ASP A 78 -1.19 43.57 2.32
N MET A 79 -0.35 44.08 3.23
CA MET A 79 -0.17 45.53 3.43
C MET A 79 0.78 46.17 2.40
N PHE A 80 1.56 45.37 1.68
CA PHE A 80 2.59 45.85 0.76
C PHE A 80 2.07 45.94 -0.67
N SER A 81 2.58 46.91 -1.42
CA SER A 81 2.37 46.97 -2.88
C SER A 81 3.18 45.90 -3.59
N SER A 82 2.82 45.60 -4.85
CA SER A 82 3.58 44.66 -5.68
C SER A 82 5.07 45.04 -5.78
N ASP A 83 5.41 46.32 -5.89
CA ASP A 83 6.82 46.77 -5.99
C ASP A 83 7.57 46.63 -4.67
N GLU A 84 6.91 46.91 -3.55
CA GLU A 84 7.47 46.69 -2.21
C GLU A 84 7.76 45.20 -1.98
N LEU A 85 6.83 44.32 -2.36
CA LEU A 85 7.01 42.87 -2.28
C LEU A 85 8.13 42.36 -3.20
N LYS A 86 8.23 42.86 -4.43
CA LYS A 86 9.32 42.51 -5.35
C LYS A 86 10.69 42.83 -4.74
N LEU A 87 10.82 44.00 -4.11
CA LEU A 87 12.07 44.42 -3.46
C LEU A 87 12.36 43.54 -2.24
N PHE A 88 11.36 43.28 -1.40
CA PHE A 88 11.47 42.39 -0.25
C PHE A 88 11.97 41.00 -0.65
N PHE A 89 11.27 40.35 -1.58
CA PHE A 89 11.63 39.00 -2.01
C PHE A 89 12.98 38.93 -2.71
N LYS A 90 13.36 39.96 -3.48
CA LYS A 90 14.68 40.00 -4.12
C LYS A 90 15.81 39.97 -3.08
N ASN A 91 15.67 40.69 -1.97
CA ASN A 91 16.68 40.72 -0.92
C ASN A 91 16.72 39.42 -0.10
N GLU A 92 15.54 38.87 0.22
CA GLU A 92 15.42 37.64 1.02
C GLU A 92 15.83 36.37 0.26
N PHE A 93 15.56 36.35 -1.04
CA PHE A 93 15.82 35.17 -1.85
C PHE A 93 17.31 34.81 -1.89
N ASP A 94 18.15 35.83 -2.09
CA ASP A 94 19.61 35.66 -2.24
C ASP A 94 20.30 35.37 -0.90
N THR A 95 19.76 35.86 0.22
CA THR A 95 20.39 35.73 1.53
C THR A 95 19.90 34.52 2.31
N LYS A 96 18.58 34.33 2.45
CA LYS A 96 18.03 33.32 3.37
C LYS A 96 17.45 32.11 2.69
N ILE A 97 16.73 32.33 1.61
CA ILE A 97 16.06 31.24 0.91
C ILE A 97 17.09 30.35 0.23
N THR A 98 18.15 30.95 -0.33
CA THR A 98 19.26 30.16 -0.90
C THR A 98 19.93 29.28 0.16
N GLU A 99 20.21 29.79 1.36
CA GLU A 99 20.79 29.00 2.46
C GLU A 99 19.84 27.89 2.90
N TYR A 100 18.57 28.23 3.11
CA TYR A 100 17.52 27.28 3.50
C TYR A 100 17.33 26.17 2.47
N ILE A 101 17.38 26.52 1.18
CA ILE A 101 17.22 25.62 0.04
C ILE A 101 18.56 24.95 -0.36
N SER A 102 19.64 25.16 0.38
CA SER A 102 20.92 24.46 0.12
C SER A 102 21.06 23.15 0.88
N ASP A 103 20.22 22.90 1.90
CA ASP A 103 20.23 21.64 2.66
C ASP A 103 19.02 20.75 2.29
N GLU A 104 19.30 19.73 1.50
CA GLU A 104 18.31 18.76 1.01
C GLU A 104 17.53 18.06 2.14
N ASN A 105 18.17 17.77 3.27
CA ASN A 105 17.50 17.12 4.39
C ASN A 105 16.51 18.05 5.10
N ASN A 106 16.81 19.35 5.14
CA ASN A 106 15.92 20.35 5.72
C ASN A 106 14.71 20.61 4.83
N ILE A 107 14.90 20.67 3.50
CA ILE A 107 13.78 20.87 2.58
C ILE A 107 12.78 19.73 2.67
N ARG A 108 13.25 18.48 2.67
CA ARG A 108 12.36 17.31 2.72
C ARG A 108 11.44 17.36 3.94
N ARG A 109 11.95 17.80 5.10
CA ARG A 109 11.16 17.92 6.33
C ARG A 109 10.20 19.10 6.32
N ASN A 110 10.44 20.09 5.47
CA ASN A 110 9.77 21.38 5.48
C ASN A 110 9.29 21.84 4.09
N ILE A 111 8.88 20.91 3.23
CA ILE A 111 8.36 21.24 1.89
C ILE A 111 7.16 22.21 1.95
N SER A 112 6.38 22.12 3.03
CA SER A 112 5.30 23.06 3.36
C SER A 112 5.78 24.51 3.48
N ASP A 113 6.98 24.76 3.98
CA ASP A 113 7.53 26.11 4.10
C ASP A 113 7.87 26.71 2.73
N ILE A 114 8.40 25.89 1.81
CA ILE A 114 8.66 26.30 0.42
C ILE A 114 7.34 26.58 -0.30
N ILE A 115 6.33 25.73 -0.12
CA ILE A 115 5.00 25.94 -0.68
C ILE A 115 4.39 27.25 -0.16
N SER A 116 4.48 27.51 1.15
CA SER A 116 4.03 28.75 1.76
C SER A 116 4.78 29.97 1.24
N PHE A 117 6.09 29.86 0.96
CA PHE A 117 6.87 30.90 0.29
C PHE A 117 6.37 31.18 -1.13
N ILE A 118 6.05 30.14 -1.90
CA ILE A 118 5.49 30.30 -3.24
C ILE A 118 4.13 31.01 -3.19
N ASP A 119 3.33 30.78 -2.15
CA ASP A 119 2.10 31.55 -1.94
C ASP A 119 2.37 33.02 -1.62
N SER A 120 3.43 33.31 -0.85
CA SER A 120 3.88 34.68 -0.62
C SER A 120 4.26 35.37 -1.94
N ILE A 121 4.98 34.67 -2.83
CA ILE A 121 5.35 35.16 -4.17
C ILE A 121 4.10 35.53 -4.99
N LYS A 122 3.05 34.69 -4.97
CA LYS A 122 1.81 34.94 -5.73
C LYS A 122 1.06 36.21 -5.29
N LYS A 123 1.34 36.77 -4.11
CA LYS A 123 0.76 38.04 -3.66
C LYS A 123 1.27 39.25 -4.42
N VAL A 124 2.41 39.12 -5.11
CA VAL A 124 2.93 40.19 -5.99
C VAL A 124 1.97 40.47 -7.15
N ASN A 125 1.18 39.48 -7.58
CA ASN A 125 0.21 39.59 -8.66
C ASN A 125 0.86 40.06 -9.98
N ASP A 126 2.06 39.56 -10.25
CA ASP A 126 2.83 39.78 -11.48
C ASP A 126 3.29 38.41 -11.97
N LYS A 127 2.59 37.89 -12.98
CA LYS A 127 2.81 36.51 -13.43
C LYS A 127 4.20 36.25 -13.96
N GLU A 128 4.84 37.24 -14.60
CA GLU A 128 6.18 37.10 -15.16
C GLU A 128 7.20 37.06 -14.02
N TRP A 129 7.08 37.99 -13.07
CA TRP A 129 7.96 38.04 -11.90
C TRP A 129 7.80 36.79 -11.01
N GLU A 130 6.57 36.35 -10.76
CA GLU A 130 6.29 35.13 -10.01
C GLU A 130 6.93 33.91 -10.66
N HIS A 131 6.84 33.81 -12.00
CA HIS A 131 7.45 32.72 -12.75
C HIS A 131 8.98 32.72 -12.61
N ILE A 132 9.62 33.89 -12.67
CA ILE A 132 11.08 34.03 -12.46
C ILE A 132 11.46 33.52 -11.06
N MET A 133 10.74 33.91 -10.02
CA MET A 133 11.05 33.50 -8.65
C MET A 133 10.86 32.01 -8.41
N ILE A 134 9.77 31.43 -8.92
CA ILE A 134 9.54 29.98 -8.84
C ILE A 134 10.63 29.23 -9.62
N THR A 135 11.04 29.74 -10.78
CA THR A 135 12.15 29.16 -11.58
C THR A 135 13.46 29.22 -10.81
N ASN A 136 13.73 30.30 -10.06
CA ASN A 136 14.91 30.37 -9.21
C ASN A 136 14.91 29.30 -8.12
N VAL A 137 13.76 29.06 -7.47
CA VAL A 137 13.59 27.95 -6.50
C VAL A 137 13.89 26.61 -7.18
N LEU A 138 13.24 26.33 -8.31
CA LEU A 138 13.38 25.08 -9.06
C LEU A 138 14.83 24.85 -9.50
N ASN A 139 15.54 25.89 -9.93
CA ASN A 139 16.95 25.80 -10.30
C ASN A 139 17.88 25.38 -9.16
N LYS A 140 17.49 25.61 -7.90
CA LYS A 140 18.28 25.19 -6.72
C LYS A 140 18.00 23.75 -6.33
N VAL A 141 16.77 23.27 -6.51
CA VAL A 141 16.37 21.92 -6.10
C VAL A 141 16.47 20.87 -7.22
N LYS A 142 16.60 21.29 -8.49
CA LYS A 142 16.59 20.37 -9.65
C LYS A 142 17.67 19.29 -9.60
N ASP A 143 18.79 19.55 -8.93
CA ASP A 143 19.94 18.66 -8.85
C ASP A 143 19.97 17.80 -7.58
N TYR A 144 18.95 17.92 -6.72
CA TYR A 144 18.81 17.12 -5.51
C TYR A 144 18.75 15.62 -5.81
N SER A 145 19.19 14.80 -4.86
CA SER A 145 19.10 13.35 -4.99
C SER A 145 17.64 12.88 -4.95
N ASP A 146 16.84 13.47 -4.06
CA ASP A 146 15.41 13.28 -3.95
C ASP A 146 14.67 14.21 -4.92
N LYS A 147 14.22 13.63 -6.03
CA LYS A 147 13.49 14.35 -7.08
C LYS A 147 12.02 14.64 -6.72
N SER A 148 11.49 14.11 -5.61
CA SER A 148 10.09 14.36 -5.20
C SER A 148 9.82 15.84 -4.90
N VAL A 149 10.79 16.53 -4.27
CA VAL A 149 10.73 17.97 -3.97
C VAL A 149 10.47 18.81 -5.23
N LEU A 150 11.16 18.48 -6.33
CA LEU A 150 10.98 19.17 -7.61
C LEU A 150 9.55 18.97 -8.14
N VAL A 151 9.03 17.74 -8.04
CA VAL A 151 7.67 17.40 -8.48
C VAL A 151 6.64 18.15 -7.65
N ASP A 152 6.76 18.17 -6.32
CA ASP A 152 5.82 18.83 -5.42
C ASP A 152 5.67 20.32 -5.75
N ILE A 153 6.79 21.01 -6.00
CA ILE A 153 6.80 22.43 -6.36
C ILE A 153 6.13 22.66 -7.71
N ILE A 154 6.40 21.81 -8.71
CA ILE A 154 5.77 21.92 -10.04
C ILE A 154 4.27 21.65 -9.94
N GLU A 155 3.86 20.56 -9.30
CA GLU A 155 2.46 20.18 -9.06
C GLU A 155 1.70 21.27 -8.30
N TYR A 156 2.37 21.97 -7.37
CA TYR A 156 1.76 23.10 -6.66
C TYR A 156 1.29 24.22 -7.60
N THR A 157 1.92 24.36 -8.77
CA THR A 157 1.55 25.38 -9.77
C THR A 157 0.39 24.98 -10.67
N LYS A 158 -0.14 23.75 -10.59
CA LYS A 158 -1.15 23.21 -11.53
C LYS A 158 -2.46 23.98 -11.67
N ARG A 159 -2.78 24.84 -10.69
CA ARG A 159 -3.93 25.77 -10.78
C ARG A 159 -3.76 26.78 -11.91
N ASP A 160 -2.52 27.20 -12.21
CA ASP A 160 -2.17 27.96 -13.41
C ASP A 160 -1.62 26.98 -14.46
N LYS A 161 -2.51 26.50 -15.34
CA LYS A 161 -2.18 25.48 -16.35
C LYS A 161 -1.03 25.90 -17.27
N GLU A 162 -0.96 27.19 -17.63
CA GLU A 162 0.08 27.70 -18.52
C GLU A 162 1.44 27.63 -17.84
N ARG A 163 1.53 28.13 -16.61
CA ARG A 163 2.75 28.06 -15.79
C ARG A 163 3.18 26.62 -15.55
N TYR A 164 2.24 25.76 -15.14
CA TYR A 164 2.50 24.35 -14.89
C TYR A 164 3.07 23.65 -16.12
N ASN A 165 2.45 23.83 -17.29
CA ASN A 165 2.93 23.22 -18.53
C ASN A 165 4.32 23.73 -18.91
N LYS A 166 4.56 25.04 -18.77
CA LYS A 166 5.87 25.65 -19.04
C LYS A 166 6.95 25.07 -18.12
N LEU A 167 6.74 25.08 -16.81
CA LEU A 167 7.69 24.55 -15.83
C LEU A 167 7.91 23.05 -16.01
N THR A 168 6.85 22.28 -16.27
CA THR A 168 6.94 20.84 -16.55
C THR A 168 7.85 20.57 -17.75
N ASN A 169 7.73 21.37 -18.81
CA ASN A 169 8.57 21.22 -20.00
C ASN A 169 10.01 21.66 -19.74
N ASP A 170 10.22 22.82 -19.11
CA ASP A 170 11.55 23.38 -18.83
C ASP A 170 12.38 22.46 -17.93
N TYR A 171 11.72 21.78 -16.99
CA TYR A 171 12.36 20.87 -16.03
C TYR A 171 12.19 19.38 -16.38
N TYR A 172 11.61 19.05 -17.53
CA TYR A 172 11.25 17.67 -17.88
C TYR A 172 12.42 16.69 -17.70
N SER A 173 13.62 17.06 -18.14
CA SER A 173 14.81 16.21 -18.05
C SER A 173 15.20 15.83 -16.62
N TYR A 174 14.91 16.69 -15.64
CA TYR A 174 15.23 16.50 -14.21
C TYR A 174 14.18 15.69 -13.44
N LEU A 175 12.99 15.51 -14.01
CA LEU A 175 11.89 14.79 -13.34
C LEU A 175 12.19 13.29 -13.18
N PRO A 176 11.67 12.64 -12.12
CA PRO A 176 11.73 11.19 -11.96
C PRO A 176 11.14 10.47 -13.18
N VAL A 177 11.66 9.29 -13.51
CA VAL A 177 11.14 8.47 -14.62
C VAL A 177 9.67 8.14 -14.42
N GLN A 178 9.27 7.85 -13.19
CA GLN A 178 7.89 7.52 -12.82
C GLN A 178 6.95 8.69 -13.09
N TYR A 179 7.33 9.90 -12.69
CA TYR A 179 6.53 11.09 -12.96
C TYR A 179 6.50 11.43 -14.45
N LYS A 180 7.60 11.24 -15.19
CA LYS A 180 7.60 11.35 -16.66
C LYS A 180 6.61 10.39 -17.32
N ASN A 181 6.51 9.16 -16.82
CA ASN A 181 5.56 8.18 -17.30
C ASN A 181 4.13 8.56 -16.94
N PHE A 182 3.90 9.08 -15.73
CA PHE A 182 2.61 9.67 -15.35
C PHE A 182 2.18 10.78 -16.32
N LEU A 183 3.09 11.71 -16.67
CA LEU A 183 2.81 12.76 -17.66
C LEU A 183 2.47 12.19 -19.05
N LYS A 184 3.14 11.11 -19.49
CA LYS A 184 2.80 10.41 -20.73
C LYS A 184 1.41 9.77 -20.65
N MET A 185 1.11 9.08 -19.57
CA MET A 185 -0.21 8.46 -19.33
C MET A 185 -1.33 9.51 -19.39
N LYS A 186 -1.10 10.69 -18.80
CA LYS A 186 -2.07 11.80 -18.83
C LYS A 186 -2.35 12.32 -20.25
N GLN A 187 -1.42 12.13 -21.19
CA GLN A 187 -1.55 12.55 -22.57
C GLN A 187 -2.05 11.43 -23.51
N ASP A 188 -1.85 10.17 -23.12
CA ASP A 188 -2.25 8.99 -23.89
C ASP A 188 -3.29 8.16 -23.13
N HIS A 189 -4.57 8.29 -23.51
CA HIS A 189 -5.68 7.54 -22.95
C HIS A 189 -5.57 6.01 -23.14
N ASN A 190 -4.69 5.54 -24.02
CA ASN A 190 -4.44 4.11 -24.24
C ASN A 190 -3.20 3.59 -23.47
N TYR A 191 -2.60 4.37 -22.56
CA TYR A 191 -1.34 3.97 -21.91
C TYR A 191 -1.43 2.60 -21.23
N ILE A 192 -2.49 2.38 -20.43
CA ILE A 192 -2.73 1.10 -19.74
C ILE A 192 -3.07 0.00 -20.74
N TYR A 193 -3.98 0.26 -21.69
CA TYR A 193 -4.32 -0.68 -22.74
C TYR A 193 -3.08 -1.16 -23.53
N ASN A 194 -2.17 -0.25 -23.88
CA ASN A 194 -0.94 -0.55 -24.58
C ASN A 194 0.01 -1.41 -23.73
N LYS A 195 0.03 -1.24 -22.41
CA LYS A 195 0.73 -2.13 -21.48
C LYS A 195 0.13 -3.52 -21.50
N SER A 196 -1.19 -3.64 -21.45
CA SER A 196 -1.88 -4.94 -21.55
C SER A 196 -1.58 -5.67 -22.87
N LEU A 197 -1.50 -4.94 -24.00
CA LEU A 197 -1.13 -5.52 -25.30
C LEU A 197 0.30 -6.09 -25.34
N GLN A 198 1.24 -5.57 -24.54
CA GLN A 198 2.58 -6.14 -24.43
C GLN A 198 2.52 -7.55 -23.86
N PHE A 199 1.71 -7.74 -22.81
CA PHE A 199 1.52 -9.04 -22.15
C PHE A 199 0.66 -10.02 -22.97
N MET A 200 -0.17 -9.55 -23.90
CA MET A 200 -0.87 -10.44 -24.84
C MET A 200 0.08 -11.31 -25.67
N ASN A 201 1.33 -10.89 -25.85
CA ASN A 201 2.33 -11.65 -26.59
C ASN A 201 3.22 -12.54 -25.69
N GLU A 202 3.16 -12.38 -24.37
CA GLU A 202 4.07 -13.05 -23.42
C GLU A 202 3.60 -14.45 -22.98
N ASP A 203 2.42 -14.88 -23.42
CA ASP A 203 1.82 -16.20 -23.11
C ASP A 203 1.85 -16.55 -21.62
N ILE A 204 1.50 -15.57 -20.78
CA ILE A 204 1.46 -15.73 -19.32
C ILE A 204 0.25 -16.57 -18.95
N ASP A 205 0.51 -17.70 -18.28
CA ASP A 205 -0.49 -18.61 -17.74
C ASP A 205 -0.42 -18.64 -16.20
N ILE A 206 -1.57 -18.45 -15.55
CA ILE A 206 -1.67 -18.65 -14.09
C ILE A 206 -1.50 -20.14 -13.77
N GLY A 207 -1.83 -21.04 -14.68
CA GLY A 207 -1.68 -22.48 -14.49
C GLY A 207 -2.75 -23.08 -13.58
N ILE A 208 -3.94 -22.47 -13.53
CA ILE A 208 -5.12 -22.98 -12.82
C ILE A 208 -6.31 -23.19 -13.76
N ASP A 209 -7.29 -23.98 -13.33
CA ASP A 209 -8.50 -24.29 -14.07
C ASP A 209 -9.25 -22.99 -14.43
N PRO A 210 -9.54 -22.74 -15.71
CA PRO A 210 -10.17 -21.49 -16.16
C PRO A 210 -11.59 -21.29 -15.60
N ARG A 211 -12.21 -22.31 -15.00
CA ARG A 211 -13.50 -22.17 -14.30
C ARG A 211 -13.38 -21.46 -12.96
N ILE A 212 -12.18 -21.33 -12.39
CA ILE A 212 -11.97 -20.57 -11.16
C ILE A 212 -12.06 -19.08 -11.50
N SER A 213 -13.02 -18.40 -10.88
CA SER A 213 -13.17 -16.94 -10.95
C SER A 213 -12.16 -16.25 -10.03
N ILE A 214 -11.55 -15.16 -10.47
CA ILE A 214 -10.40 -14.50 -9.81
C ILE A 214 -10.67 -12.99 -9.70
N ALA A 215 -10.52 -12.43 -8.51
CA ALA A 215 -10.64 -10.99 -8.27
C ALA A 215 -9.61 -10.50 -7.23
N PRO A 216 -8.40 -10.12 -7.65
CA PRO A 216 -7.38 -9.57 -6.77
C PRO A 216 -7.65 -8.08 -6.48
N GLU A 217 -7.40 -7.68 -5.25
CA GLU A 217 -7.49 -6.29 -4.77
C GLU A 217 -6.06 -5.82 -4.48
N ILE A 218 -5.54 -4.98 -5.37
CA ILE A 218 -4.19 -4.38 -5.27
C ILE A 218 -4.28 -3.18 -4.34
N GLU A 219 -3.34 -3.05 -3.41
CA GLU A 219 -3.26 -1.90 -2.52
C GLU A 219 -1.83 -1.34 -2.52
N ALA A 220 -1.62 -0.17 -3.12
CA ALA A 220 -0.27 0.37 -3.26
C ALA A 220 -0.22 1.87 -2.96
N ASN A 221 0.91 2.29 -2.39
CA ASN A 221 1.19 3.70 -2.11
C ASN A 221 1.52 4.42 -3.41
N ASN A 222 1.23 5.72 -3.47
CA ASN A 222 1.73 6.60 -4.51
C ASN A 222 1.98 7.98 -3.91
N ASP A 223 3.12 8.59 -4.21
CA ASP A 223 3.47 9.92 -3.69
C ASP A 223 2.70 11.03 -4.42
N TYR A 224 2.16 10.72 -5.59
CA TYR A 224 1.41 11.60 -6.45
C TYR A 224 -0.07 11.17 -6.40
N ASN A 225 -0.98 12.09 -6.08
CA ASN A 225 -2.42 11.82 -6.04
C ASN A 225 -3.00 11.62 -7.47
N ILE A 226 -2.77 10.45 -8.06
CA ILE A 226 -2.97 10.11 -9.49
C ILE A 226 -4.33 9.40 -9.76
N GLN A 227 -5.11 9.13 -8.72
CA GLN A 227 -6.33 8.31 -8.79
C GLN A 227 -7.31 8.73 -9.91
N ILE A 228 -7.51 10.04 -10.10
CA ILE A 228 -8.45 10.57 -11.09
C ILE A 228 -7.95 10.26 -12.50
N GLU A 229 -6.70 10.59 -12.80
CA GLU A 229 -6.10 10.35 -14.11
C GLU A 229 -6.04 8.87 -14.48
N LEU A 230 -5.85 7.97 -13.51
CA LEU A 230 -5.93 6.52 -13.73
C LEU A 230 -7.34 6.08 -14.13
N SER A 231 -8.36 6.58 -13.43
CA SER A 231 -9.77 6.25 -13.70
C SER A 231 -10.25 6.69 -15.08
N GLU A 232 -9.55 7.64 -15.69
CA GLU A 232 -9.81 8.14 -17.03
C GLU A 232 -9.07 7.34 -18.12
N GLN A 233 -8.38 6.23 -17.84
CA GLN A 233 -7.64 5.44 -18.85
C GLN A 233 -8.48 4.32 -19.46
N ARG A 234 -8.30 4.05 -20.76
CA ARG A 234 -8.89 2.90 -21.41
C ARG A 234 -8.33 1.59 -20.84
N GLY A 235 -9.22 0.65 -20.54
CA GLY A 235 -8.91 -0.62 -19.89
C GLY A 235 -8.98 -0.55 -18.37
N PHE A 236 -9.22 0.65 -17.81
CA PHE A 236 -9.38 0.87 -16.39
C PHE A 236 -10.85 1.00 -15.97
N GLU A 237 -11.76 1.19 -16.93
CA GLU A 237 -13.21 1.27 -16.69
C GLU A 237 -13.80 -0.03 -16.10
N GLU A 238 -13.05 -1.13 -16.26
CA GLU A 238 -13.36 -2.45 -15.69
C GLU A 238 -12.93 -2.59 -14.22
N TYR A 239 -12.30 -1.57 -13.62
CA TYR A 239 -11.78 -1.58 -12.25
C TYR A 239 -12.48 -0.55 -11.35
N VAL A 240 -12.62 -0.91 -10.08
CA VAL A 240 -13.11 -0.06 -9.00
C VAL A 240 -11.92 0.45 -8.20
N VAL A 241 -11.86 1.76 -7.97
CA VAL A 241 -10.79 2.38 -7.17
C VAL A 241 -11.35 3.07 -5.93
N SER A 242 -10.88 2.63 -4.78
CA SER A 242 -11.13 3.24 -3.48
C SER A 242 -9.87 3.88 -2.93
N ARG A 243 -10.07 4.85 -2.03
CA ARG A 243 -8.99 5.32 -1.14
C ARG A 243 -8.94 4.40 0.06
N ASP A 244 -7.77 3.85 0.35
CA ASP A 244 -7.54 3.14 1.60
C ASP A 244 -6.82 4.05 2.59
N ALA A 245 -7.27 4.05 3.84
CA ALA A 245 -6.71 4.89 4.90
C ALA A 245 -5.32 4.40 5.38
N THR A 246 -4.95 3.16 5.05
CA THR A 246 -3.71 2.52 5.47
C THR A 246 -2.56 2.75 4.49
N VAL A 247 -2.82 3.04 3.20
CA VAL A 247 -1.82 3.54 2.23
C VAL A 247 -1.95 5.06 1.98
N PRO A 248 -1.09 5.91 2.57
CA PRO A 248 -1.12 7.36 2.34
C PRO A 248 -1.03 7.71 0.86
N ASN A 249 -1.98 8.50 0.35
CA ASN A 249 -2.13 8.86 -1.08
C ASN A 249 -2.16 7.66 -2.04
N GLY A 250 -2.28 6.44 -1.51
CA GLY A 250 -2.36 5.20 -2.26
C GLY A 250 -3.77 4.92 -2.76
N SER A 251 -3.91 3.77 -3.41
CA SER A 251 -5.19 3.33 -3.96
C SER A 251 -5.37 1.84 -3.72
N GLU A 252 -6.60 1.47 -3.40
CA GLU A 252 -7.09 0.09 -3.47
C GLU A 252 -7.79 -0.05 -4.83
N ILE A 253 -7.37 -1.03 -5.63
CA ILE A 253 -7.85 -1.27 -6.98
C ILE A 253 -8.31 -2.72 -7.09
N ALA A 254 -9.59 -2.90 -7.38
CA ALA A 254 -10.21 -4.20 -7.54
C ALA A 254 -10.87 -4.30 -8.92
N PRO A 255 -10.89 -5.46 -9.58
CA PRO A 255 -11.67 -5.60 -10.80
C PRO A 255 -13.17 -5.50 -10.45
N GLY A 256 -13.93 -4.77 -11.27
CA GLY A 256 -15.39 -4.64 -11.13
C GLY A 256 -16.13 -5.95 -11.38
N HIS A 257 -15.52 -6.88 -12.12
CA HIS A 257 -16.00 -8.25 -12.32
C HIS A 257 -14.83 -9.24 -12.20
N PRO A 258 -15.05 -10.43 -11.60
CA PRO A 258 -14.03 -11.47 -11.58
C PRO A 258 -13.59 -11.84 -13.00
N PHE A 259 -12.30 -12.10 -13.16
CA PHE A 259 -11.71 -12.58 -14.40
C PHE A 259 -11.33 -14.07 -14.28
N HIS A 260 -10.96 -14.70 -15.39
CA HIS A 260 -10.58 -16.11 -15.41
C HIS A 260 -9.14 -16.29 -15.88
N ASN A 261 -8.60 -17.51 -15.77
CA ASN A 261 -7.29 -17.84 -16.35
C ASN A 261 -7.36 -17.92 -17.88
N LEU A 262 -7.66 -16.80 -18.51
CA LEU A 262 -7.75 -16.58 -19.94
C LEU A 262 -6.67 -15.57 -20.33
N LYS A 263 -6.06 -15.80 -21.49
CA LYS A 263 -4.94 -14.99 -21.99
C LYS A 263 -5.21 -13.48 -21.96
N GLU A 264 -6.41 -13.06 -22.36
CA GLU A 264 -6.79 -11.65 -22.38
C GLU A 264 -6.90 -11.06 -20.97
N ASP A 265 -7.59 -11.76 -20.07
CA ASP A 265 -7.78 -11.37 -18.68
C ASP A 265 -6.44 -11.22 -17.94
N VAL A 266 -5.58 -12.23 -18.09
CA VAL A 266 -4.25 -12.25 -17.46
C VAL A 266 -3.39 -11.11 -18.00
N ALA A 267 -3.41 -10.87 -19.31
CA ALA A 267 -2.65 -9.78 -19.93
C ALA A 267 -3.15 -8.40 -19.47
N LYS A 268 -4.47 -8.21 -19.35
CA LYS A 268 -5.05 -6.97 -18.80
C LYS A 268 -4.59 -6.72 -17.37
N PHE A 269 -4.65 -7.73 -16.51
CA PHE A 269 -4.20 -7.61 -15.12
C PHE A 269 -2.69 -7.32 -15.00
N CYS A 270 -1.85 -8.01 -15.79
CA CYS A 270 -0.41 -7.75 -15.81
C CYS A 270 -0.10 -6.33 -16.33
N GLY A 271 -0.80 -5.91 -17.39
CA GLY A 271 -0.69 -4.56 -17.95
C GLY A 271 -1.05 -3.46 -16.96
N LEU A 272 -2.12 -3.65 -16.18
CA LEU A 272 -2.50 -2.76 -15.08
C LEU A 272 -1.38 -2.65 -14.04
N CYS A 273 -0.91 -3.78 -13.52
CA CYS A 273 0.14 -3.81 -12.51
C CYS A 273 1.42 -3.11 -12.98
N GLU A 274 1.84 -3.37 -14.21
CA GLU A 274 3.03 -2.75 -14.81
C GLU A 274 2.83 -1.25 -15.02
N ALA A 275 1.65 -0.83 -15.49
CA ALA A 275 1.32 0.59 -15.65
C ALA A 275 1.33 1.33 -14.31
N MET A 276 0.77 0.74 -13.25
CA MET A 276 0.81 1.31 -11.89
C MET A 276 2.24 1.49 -11.39
N LYS A 277 3.07 0.45 -11.52
CA LYS A 277 4.49 0.50 -11.15
C LYS A 277 5.23 1.58 -11.94
N ASP A 278 4.98 1.66 -13.24
CA ASP A 278 5.60 2.63 -14.14
C ASP A 278 5.32 4.08 -13.78
N ILE A 279 4.15 4.38 -13.21
CA ILE A 279 3.75 5.73 -12.80
C ILE A 279 3.99 6.02 -11.31
N GLY A 280 4.71 5.13 -10.62
CA GLY A 280 5.21 5.38 -9.27
C GLY A 280 4.37 4.79 -8.15
N TYR A 281 3.47 3.84 -8.42
CA TYR A 281 2.90 3.05 -7.33
C TYR A 281 3.94 2.09 -6.75
N TYR A 282 3.97 1.95 -5.43
CA TYR A 282 4.96 1.14 -4.73
C TYR A 282 4.44 0.52 -3.43
N TYR A 283 5.10 -0.57 -3.02
CA TYR A 283 4.97 -1.15 -1.69
C TYR A 283 5.99 -0.50 -0.74
N ASN A 284 5.55 -0.08 0.44
CA ASN A 284 6.44 0.54 1.42
C ASN A 284 6.98 -0.52 2.39
N ASP A 285 8.21 -0.97 2.20
CA ASP A 285 8.85 -2.01 3.03
C ASP A 285 9.05 -1.60 4.49
N VAL A 286 9.10 -0.29 4.79
CA VAL A 286 9.33 0.22 6.15
C VAL A 286 8.04 0.19 6.96
N TYR A 287 6.93 0.64 6.38
CA TYR A 287 5.63 0.69 7.06
C TYR A 287 4.76 -0.55 6.85
N GLN A 288 5.03 -1.33 5.79
CA GLN A 288 4.32 -2.57 5.46
C GLN A 288 2.80 -2.42 5.47
N ASN A 289 2.34 -1.30 4.92
CA ASN A 289 0.99 -0.82 5.17
C ASN A 289 -0.05 -1.36 4.20
N ALA A 290 0.37 -1.88 3.04
CA ALA A 290 -0.50 -2.45 2.01
C ALA A 290 -0.97 -3.87 2.34
N GLY A 291 -2.28 -4.08 2.48
CA GLY A 291 -2.94 -5.37 2.66
C GLY A 291 -3.72 -5.80 1.42
N GLY A 292 -3.03 -6.46 0.49
CA GLY A 292 -3.63 -7.03 -0.71
C GLY A 292 -4.65 -8.13 -0.39
N GLN A 293 -5.62 -8.31 -1.27
CA GLN A 293 -6.60 -9.39 -1.14
C GLN A 293 -6.69 -10.19 -2.43
N ILE A 294 -6.86 -11.51 -2.33
CA ILE A 294 -7.20 -12.35 -3.50
C ILE A 294 -8.56 -12.93 -3.23
N ASN A 295 -9.50 -12.76 -4.14
CA ASN A 295 -10.79 -13.41 -4.06
C ASN A 295 -10.90 -14.51 -5.13
N LEU A 296 -11.20 -15.75 -4.74
CA LEU A 296 -11.45 -16.86 -5.65
C LEU A 296 -12.89 -17.37 -5.52
N GLY A 297 -13.58 -17.61 -6.64
CA GLY A 297 -14.98 -18.04 -6.68
C GLY A 297 -15.21 -19.40 -6.01
N LEU A 298 -16.13 -19.46 -5.04
CA LEU A 298 -16.42 -20.68 -4.27
C LEU A 298 -17.24 -21.70 -5.07
N ASP A 299 -17.88 -21.27 -6.16
CA ASP A 299 -18.64 -22.11 -7.07
C ASP A 299 -17.82 -23.28 -7.65
N TYR A 300 -16.50 -23.11 -7.77
CA TYR A 300 -15.59 -24.18 -8.16
C TYR A 300 -15.53 -25.35 -7.15
N LEU A 301 -15.64 -25.05 -5.85
CA LEU A 301 -15.77 -26.03 -4.76
C LEU A 301 -17.24 -26.41 -4.58
N ASP A 302 -17.74 -27.21 -5.51
CA ASP A 302 -19.16 -27.56 -5.70
C ASP A 302 -19.70 -28.62 -4.72
N THR A 303 -18.87 -29.26 -3.90
CA THR A 303 -19.29 -30.14 -2.82
C THR A 303 -18.86 -29.63 -1.45
N LYS A 304 -19.48 -30.14 -0.39
CA LYS A 304 -19.07 -29.82 0.97
C LYS A 304 -17.65 -30.34 1.24
N GLU A 305 -17.34 -31.55 0.79
CA GLU A 305 -16.03 -32.21 0.97
C GLU A 305 -14.92 -31.39 0.33
N ALA A 306 -15.17 -30.80 -0.84
CA ALA A 306 -14.21 -29.92 -1.51
C ALA A 306 -13.91 -28.66 -0.67
N ILE A 307 -14.92 -28.06 -0.04
CA ILE A 307 -14.75 -26.92 0.89
C ILE A 307 -13.98 -27.34 2.14
N LEU A 308 -14.30 -28.49 2.72
CA LEU A 308 -13.63 -29.00 3.92
C LEU A 308 -12.16 -29.33 3.65
N ASN A 309 -11.88 -30.03 2.55
CA ASN A 309 -10.53 -30.34 2.11
C ASN A 309 -9.69 -29.07 1.90
N PHE A 310 -10.31 -27.99 1.41
CA PHE A 310 -9.62 -26.71 1.26
C PHE A 310 -9.22 -26.13 2.62
N TYR A 311 -10.16 -26.03 3.57
CA TYR A 311 -9.86 -25.49 4.89
C TYR A 311 -8.87 -26.35 5.68
N GLU A 312 -8.86 -27.67 5.45
CA GLU A 312 -7.90 -28.58 6.05
C GLU A 312 -6.48 -28.35 5.50
N ILE A 313 -6.31 -28.25 4.18
CA ILE A 313 -5.00 -27.96 3.56
C ILE A 313 -4.52 -26.57 3.97
N TYR A 314 -5.38 -25.56 3.82
CA TYR A 314 -5.03 -24.18 4.13
C TYR A 314 -4.70 -23.99 5.60
N GLY A 315 -5.56 -24.47 6.50
CA GLY A 315 -5.40 -24.28 7.95
C GLY A 315 -4.13 -24.92 8.49
N ASN A 316 -3.77 -26.12 8.03
CA ASN A 316 -2.54 -26.79 8.45
C ASN A 316 -1.25 -26.17 7.85
N CYS A 317 -1.39 -25.34 6.82
CA CYS A 317 -0.29 -24.61 6.17
C CYS A 317 -0.32 -23.10 6.46
N GLU A 318 -1.24 -22.61 7.27
CA GLU A 318 -1.57 -21.19 7.33
C GLU A 318 -0.40 -20.32 7.77
N GLU A 319 0.35 -20.75 8.79
CA GLU A 319 1.56 -20.07 9.25
C GLU A 319 2.61 -20.00 8.13
N LEU A 320 2.83 -21.12 7.42
CA LEU A 320 3.77 -21.21 6.30
C LEU A 320 3.45 -20.19 5.20
N LEU A 321 2.17 -19.93 4.92
CA LEU A 321 1.75 -19.04 3.83
C LEU A 321 2.27 -17.61 4.00
N TYR A 322 2.42 -17.12 5.23
CA TYR A 322 3.01 -15.79 5.47
C TYR A 322 4.48 -15.68 5.02
N TYR A 323 5.20 -16.80 4.95
CA TYR A 323 6.59 -16.82 4.51
C TYR A 323 6.76 -16.89 2.99
N ILE A 324 5.71 -17.28 2.23
CA ILE A 324 5.80 -17.59 0.79
C ILE A 324 4.86 -16.78 -0.10
N CYS A 325 3.91 -16.02 0.48
CA CYS A 325 2.94 -15.22 -0.26
C CYS A 325 3.40 -13.79 -0.57
N ASN A 326 4.59 -13.38 -0.12
CA ASN A 326 5.15 -12.07 -0.45
C ASN A 326 6.26 -12.19 -1.48
N GLU A 327 6.58 -11.06 -2.11
CA GLU A 327 7.71 -10.99 -3.03
C GLU A 327 9.01 -11.41 -2.32
N GLU A 328 9.94 -12.00 -3.07
CA GLU A 328 11.20 -12.47 -2.52
C GLU A 328 11.93 -11.34 -1.76
N GLY A 329 12.22 -11.57 -0.47
CA GLY A 329 12.90 -10.60 0.39
C GLY A 329 12.00 -9.56 1.03
N GLN A 330 10.70 -9.53 0.73
CA GLN A 330 9.71 -8.71 1.44
C GLN A 330 9.20 -9.43 2.68
N LEU A 331 9.09 -8.67 3.77
CA LEU A 331 8.49 -9.15 5.00
C LEU A 331 6.96 -9.00 4.93
N PHE A 332 6.26 -9.93 5.58
CA PHE A 332 4.82 -9.83 5.77
C PHE A 332 4.46 -8.70 6.73
N ARG A 333 3.28 -8.11 6.50
CA ARG A 333 2.71 -7.06 7.34
C ARG A 333 2.47 -7.54 8.77
N GLN A 334 3.10 -6.87 9.73
CA GLN A 334 2.97 -7.17 11.16
C GLN A 334 1.56 -6.96 11.69
N ASP A 335 0.83 -5.98 11.16
CA ASP A 335 -0.54 -5.68 11.59
C ASP A 335 -1.49 -6.85 11.38
N VAL A 336 -1.17 -7.83 10.53
CA VAL A 336 -1.97 -9.06 10.42
C VAL A 336 -1.89 -9.91 11.71
N TYR A 337 -0.77 -9.84 12.42
CA TYR A 337 -0.51 -10.58 13.66
C TYR A 337 -0.85 -9.77 14.93
N THR A 338 -0.69 -8.44 14.90
CA THR A 338 -0.92 -7.57 16.07
C THR A 338 -2.36 -7.05 16.14
N ASN A 339 -3.08 -7.01 15.02
CA ASN A 339 -4.46 -6.58 14.99
C ASN A 339 -5.36 -7.72 15.45
N SER A 340 -5.91 -7.61 16.66
CA SER A 340 -6.88 -8.55 17.26
C SER A 340 -8.12 -8.83 16.39
N ARG A 341 -8.26 -8.15 15.25
CA ARG A 341 -9.33 -8.33 14.27
C ARG A 341 -9.06 -9.43 13.25
N ILE A 342 -7.81 -9.79 12.95
CA ILE A 342 -7.47 -10.87 12.00
C ILE A 342 -7.00 -12.09 12.79
N LYS A 343 -7.72 -13.20 12.67
CA LYS A 343 -7.39 -14.46 13.32
C LYS A 343 -7.01 -15.53 12.31
N ALA A 344 -6.15 -16.46 12.75
CA ALA A 344 -5.85 -17.64 11.97
C ALA A 344 -7.16 -18.45 11.79
N ILE A 345 -7.45 -18.89 10.57
CA ILE A 345 -8.64 -19.72 10.36
C ILE A 345 -8.48 -21.07 11.07
N SER A 346 -7.25 -21.57 11.19
CA SER A 346 -6.95 -22.79 11.92
C SER A 346 -7.32 -22.70 13.41
N GLU A 347 -7.07 -21.56 14.07
CA GLU A 347 -7.52 -21.25 15.44
C GLU A 347 -9.04 -21.41 15.60
N ILE A 348 -9.78 -20.97 14.58
CA ILE A 348 -11.23 -20.92 14.60
C ILE A 348 -11.81 -22.30 14.34
N ILE A 349 -11.26 -23.00 13.35
CA ILE A 349 -11.75 -24.31 12.93
C ILE A 349 -11.33 -25.38 13.94
N GLY A 350 -10.05 -25.43 14.31
CA GLY A 350 -9.48 -26.46 15.18
C GLY A 350 -9.83 -27.89 14.76
N LYS A 351 -9.91 -28.79 15.75
CA LYS A 351 -10.42 -30.17 15.58
C LYS A 351 -11.94 -30.22 15.68
N ARG A 352 -12.66 -29.70 14.68
CA ARG A 352 -14.13 -29.75 14.66
C ARG A 352 -14.63 -31.05 14.03
N ILE A 353 -15.58 -31.68 14.72
CA ILE A 353 -16.44 -32.70 14.12
C ILE A 353 -17.44 -31.97 13.24
N ILE A 354 -17.24 -32.02 11.93
CA ILE A 354 -18.28 -31.62 10.98
C ILE A 354 -19.10 -32.87 10.71
N ASP A 355 -20.33 -32.86 11.22
CA ASP A 355 -21.32 -33.91 11.06
C ASP A 355 -21.43 -34.35 9.58
N GLU A 356 -21.38 -35.65 9.34
CA GLU A 356 -21.53 -36.25 8.01
C GLU A 356 -22.88 -35.87 7.36
N GLU A 357 -23.89 -35.46 8.13
CA GLU A 357 -25.20 -35.04 7.62
C GLU A 357 -25.24 -33.57 7.15
N LEU A 358 -24.20 -32.76 7.39
CA LEU A 358 -24.20 -31.35 7.00
C LEU A 358 -24.28 -31.19 5.47
N SER A 359 -25.15 -30.30 4.98
CA SER A 359 -25.20 -29.94 3.56
C SER A 359 -24.09 -28.95 3.19
N ARG A 360 -23.75 -28.84 1.91
CA ARG A 360 -22.79 -27.83 1.41
C ARG A 360 -23.18 -26.41 1.84
N ASN A 361 -24.45 -26.04 1.69
CA ASN A 361 -24.92 -24.71 2.07
C ASN A 361 -24.79 -24.48 3.58
N LYS A 362 -24.94 -25.54 4.39
CA LYS A 362 -24.72 -25.40 5.83
C LYS A 362 -23.26 -25.23 6.19
N VAL A 363 -22.34 -25.91 5.49
CA VAL A 363 -20.89 -25.68 5.61
C VAL A 363 -20.53 -24.25 5.21
N ILE A 364 -21.13 -23.72 4.14
CA ILE A 364 -20.93 -22.33 3.73
C ILE A 364 -21.40 -21.37 4.83
N GLU A 365 -22.61 -21.55 5.37
CA GLU A 365 -23.12 -20.73 6.48
C GLU A 365 -22.19 -20.75 7.71
N LEU A 366 -21.56 -21.88 8.00
CA LEU A 366 -20.63 -22.01 9.13
C LEU A 366 -19.35 -21.17 8.93
N PHE A 367 -18.89 -21.01 7.69
CA PHE A 367 -17.65 -20.30 7.35
C PHE A 367 -17.86 -18.88 6.80
N ASN A 368 -19.10 -18.51 6.45
CA ASN A 368 -19.41 -17.23 5.84
C ASN A 368 -19.42 -16.09 6.88
N ASN A 369 -18.55 -15.09 6.68
CA ASN A 369 -18.45 -13.94 7.56
C ASN A 369 -19.62 -12.96 7.44
N ASP A 370 -20.26 -12.86 6.28
CA ASP A 370 -21.32 -11.88 6.01
C ASP A 370 -22.69 -12.33 6.57
N TYR A 371 -22.95 -13.65 6.61
CA TYR A 371 -24.15 -14.23 7.24
C TYR A 371 -24.18 -14.07 8.77
N ASN A 372 -23.01 -13.97 9.40
CA ASN A 372 -22.88 -13.82 10.85
C ASN A 372 -23.06 -12.36 11.34
N GLY A 373 -23.50 -11.48 10.45
CA GLY A 373 -23.59 -10.03 10.62
C GLY A 373 -24.53 -9.49 11.70
N ASN A 374 -25.31 -10.30 12.41
CA ASN A 374 -26.11 -9.86 13.57
C ASN A 374 -26.40 -11.04 14.53
N ASN A 375 -25.73 -11.09 15.69
CA ASN A 375 -26.16 -11.82 16.90
C ASN A 375 -26.51 -13.33 16.79
N LYS A 376 -25.80 -14.12 15.98
CA LYS A 376 -25.79 -15.58 16.19
C LYS A 376 -24.39 -16.15 16.14
N THR A 377 -23.76 -16.14 17.32
CA THR A 377 -22.79 -17.16 17.70
C THR A 377 -23.39 -18.54 17.44
N ILE A 378 -22.85 -19.28 16.48
CA ILE A 378 -22.75 -20.73 16.66
C ILE A 378 -21.43 -20.92 17.44
N ASN A 379 -21.54 -21.19 18.74
CA ASN A 379 -20.43 -21.49 19.66
C ASN A 379 -19.44 -20.36 20.01
N GLY A 380 -19.90 -19.11 20.13
CA GLY A 380 -19.14 -18.07 20.87
C GLY A 380 -18.03 -17.34 20.12
N LEU A 381 -17.76 -17.63 18.85
CA LEU A 381 -16.66 -16.98 18.11
C LEU A 381 -17.20 -15.86 17.21
N GLN A 382 -17.06 -14.61 17.65
CA GLN A 382 -17.21 -13.43 16.80
C GLN A 382 -15.83 -12.98 16.30
N TYR A 383 -15.49 -13.18 15.02
CA TYR A 383 -14.34 -12.49 14.42
C TYR A 383 -14.67 -12.03 13.00
N LYS A 384 -14.55 -10.71 12.76
CA LYS A 384 -14.98 -10.04 11.52
C LYS A 384 -13.97 -10.16 10.36
N LYS A 385 -12.76 -10.66 10.61
CA LYS A 385 -11.68 -10.80 9.60
C LYS A 385 -10.81 -12.01 9.95
N ASN A 386 -10.58 -12.92 9.00
CA ASN A 386 -9.67 -14.06 9.13
C ASN A 386 -8.62 -13.99 8.01
N SER A 387 -7.53 -14.76 8.10
CA SER A 387 -6.51 -14.76 7.02
C SER A 387 -7.09 -15.26 5.68
N VAL A 388 -8.07 -16.16 5.76
CA VAL A 388 -8.99 -16.52 4.67
C VAL A 388 -10.41 -16.53 5.20
N CYS A 389 -11.34 -15.94 4.45
CA CYS A 389 -12.74 -15.99 4.82
C CYS A 389 -13.67 -16.19 3.63
N LEU A 390 -14.78 -16.87 3.90
CA LEU A 390 -15.86 -16.98 2.93
C LEU A 390 -16.69 -15.69 3.00
N ARG A 391 -16.83 -15.03 1.86
CA ARG A 391 -17.61 -13.80 1.65
C ARG A 391 -18.72 -14.03 0.65
N GLY A 392 -19.76 -13.21 0.71
CA GLY A 392 -20.87 -13.21 -0.26
C GLY A 392 -22.23 -13.39 0.40
N ASN A 393 -23.25 -12.82 -0.23
CA ASN A 393 -24.63 -12.82 0.29
C ASN A 393 -25.55 -13.83 -0.42
N ASN A 394 -25.07 -14.48 -1.47
CA ASN A 394 -25.79 -15.49 -2.23
C ASN A 394 -24.80 -16.40 -2.99
N GLU A 395 -25.30 -17.52 -3.52
CA GLU A 395 -24.48 -18.55 -4.18
C GLU A 395 -23.62 -18.06 -5.35
N LYS A 396 -24.03 -16.99 -6.05
CA LYS A 396 -23.28 -16.43 -7.19
C LYS A 396 -22.14 -15.52 -6.77
N ASP A 397 -22.19 -15.01 -5.54
CA ASP A 397 -21.21 -14.05 -5.00
C ASP A 397 -20.27 -14.69 -3.98
N TYR A 398 -20.44 -15.99 -3.69
CA TYR A 398 -19.59 -16.68 -2.72
C TYR A 398 -18.16 -16.79 -3.22
N ARG A 399 -17.23 -16.34 -2.38
CA ARG A 399 -15.79 -16.35 -2.68
C ARG A 399 -14.96 -16.61 -1.43
N LEU A 400 -13.77 -17.15 -1.63
CA LEU A 400 -12.71 -17.22 -0.63
C LEU A 400 -11.83 -15.98 -0.77
N GLU A 401 -11.85 -15.13 0.24
CA GLU A 401 -11.08 -13.89 0.34
C GLU A 401 -9.83 -14.14 1.18
N PHE A 402 -8.66 -14.18 0.53
CA PHE A 402 -7.34 -14.36 1.12
C PHE A 402 -6.72 -13.01 1.45
N ARG A 403 -6.24 -12.83 2.68
CA ARG A 403 -5.71 -11.55 3.24
C ARG A 403 -4.26 -11.63 3.71
N ILE A 404 -3.54 -12.69 3.30
CA ILE A 404 -2.11 -12.90 3.58
C ILE A 404 -1.19 -12.08 2.67
N PRO A 405 -1.44 -11.97 1.34
CA PRO A 405 -0.52 -11.27 0.44
C PRO A 405 -0.37 -9.78 0.75
N ASN A 406 0.84 -9.24 0.59
CA ASN A 406 1.06 -7.80 0.53
C ASN A 406 0.43 -7.19 -0.74
N GLY A 407 -0.01 -5.94 -0.68
CA GLY A 407 -0.78 -5.29 -1.76
C GLY A 407 0.00 -4.70 -2.94
N GLY A 408 1.30 -4.98 -3.11
CA GLY A 408 2.16 -4.30 -4.10
C GLY A 408 1.77 -4.49 -5.59
N CYS A 409 2.47 -3.80 -6.50
CA CYS A 409 2.15 -3.83 -7.95
C CYS A 409 2.92 -4.88 -8.77
N ASN A 410 3.61 -5.84 -8.14
CA ASN A 410 4.33 -6.86 -8.89
C ASN A 410 3.38 -7.96 -9.37
N TYR A 411 3.03 -7.94 -10.67
CA TYR A 411 2.10 -8.93 -11.24
C TYR A 411 2.57 -10.37 -11.06
N ARG A 412 3.89 -10.65 -11.08
CA ARG A 412 4.41 -12.01 -10.92
C ARG A 412 4.06 -12.55 -9.53
N THR A 413 4.21 -11.72 -8.50
CA THR A 413 3.84 -12.08 -7.13
C THR A 413 2.36 -12.42 -7.04
N TRP A 414 1.49 -11.61 -7.66
CA TRP A 414 0.06 -11.90 -7.73
C TRP A 414 -0.26 -13.19 -8.48
N ILE A 415 0.29 -13.39 -9.67
CA ILE A 415 0.08 -14.59 -10.48
C ILE A 415 0.50 -15.84 -9.70
N ASP A 416 1.66 -15.82 -9.04
CA ASP A 416 2.13 -16.94 -8.23
C ASP A 416 1.24 -17.20 -7.01
N ASN A 417 0.70 -16.15 -6.37
CA ASN A 417 -0.21 -16.32 -5.23
C ASN A 417 -1.59 -16.82 -5.66
N ILE A 418 -2.14 -16.30 -6.76
CA ILE A 418 -3.39 -16.78 -7.37
C ILE A 418 -3.22 -18.25 -7.76
N ARG A 419 -2.08 -18.61 -8.36
CA ARG A 419 -1.73 -20.00 -8.69
C ARG A 419 -1.71 -20.88 -7.44
N LEU A 420 -1.05 -20.43 -6.36
CA LEU A 420 -0.94 -21.19 -5.11
C LEU A 420 -2.32 -21.51 -4.54
N PHE A 421 -3.18 -20.49 -4.39
CA PHE A 421 -4.52 -20.65 -3.83
C PHE A 421 -5.47 -21.40 -4.76
N GLY A 422 -5.40 -21.14 -6.07
CA GLY A 422 -6.19 -21.87 -7.06
C GLY A 422 -5.82 -23.35 -7.12
N LYS A 423 -4.53 -23.71 -7.02
CA LYS A 423 -4.11 -25.11 -6.92
C LYS A 423 -4.58 -25.79 -5.64
N MET A 424 -4.64 -25.09 -4.51
CA MET A 424 -5.28 -25.64 -3.32
C MET A 424 -6.72 -26.03 -3.61
N MET A 425 -7.50 -25.16 -4.27
CA MET A 425 -8.88 -25.45 -4.63
C MET A 425 -9.01 -26.64 -5.60
N GLU A 426 -8.16 -26.72 -6.61
CA GLU A 426 -8.11 -27.86 -7.54
C GLU A 426 -7.84 -29.18 -6.81
N VAL A 427 -6.82 -29.21 -5.96
CA VAL A 427 -6.45 -30.40 -5.20
C VAL A 427 -7.57 -30.78 -4.23
N SER A 428 -8.18 -29.81 -3.54
CA SER A 428 -9.31 -30.07 -2.64
C SER A 428 -10.51 -30.69 -3.36
N LYS A 429 -10.81 -30.22 -4.57
CA LYS A 429 -11.84 -30.82 -5.44
C LYS A 429 -11.44 -32.21 -5.93
N LYS A 430 -10.19 -32.39 -6.38
CA LYS A 430 -9.65 -33.70 -6.82
C LYS A 430 -9.79 -34.73 -5.70
N ILE A 431 -9.41 -34.39 -4.46
CA ILE A 431 -9.55 -35.27 -3.28
C ILE A 431 -11.03 -35.61 -3.03
N ALA A 432 -11.93 -34.62 -3.09
CA ALA A 432 -13.36 -34.86 -2.88
C ALA A 432 -13.95 -35.82 -3.93
N ASP A 433 -13.50 -35.73 -5.19
CA ASP A 433 -13.93 -36.64 -6.26
C ASP A 433 -13.29 -38.03 -6.13
N MET A 434 -12.03 -38.12 -5.71
CA MET A 434 -11.35 -39.38 -5.40
C MET A 434 -12.08 -40.18 -4.33
N MET A 435 -12.57 -39.51 -3.28
CA MET A 435 -13.27 -40.16 -2.16
C MET A 435 -14.60 -40.81 -2.54
N LYS A 436 -15.13 -40.51 -3.73
CA LYS A 436 -16.36 -41.15 -4.25
C LYS A 436 -16.07 -42.50 -4.91
N LYS A 437 -14.80 -42.87 -5.09
CA LYS A 437 -14.38 -44.10 -5.76
C LYS A 437 -14.31 -45.28 -4.79
N ASP A 438 -14.56 -46.47 -5.31
CA ASP A 438 -14.42 -47.72 -4.56
C ASP A 438 -12.94 -48.08 -4.25
N TYR A 439 -12.02 -47.61 -5.10
CA TYR A 439 -10.58 -47.83 -4.96
C TYR A 439 -9.79 -46.62 -5.46
N LEU A 440 -8.60 -46.41 -4.88
CA LEU A 440 -7.67 -45.36 -5.28
C LEU A 440 -6.53 -45.95 -6.13
N SER A 441 -6.03 -45.17 -7.07
CA SER A 441 -4.74 -45.45 -7.71
C SER A 441 -3.57 -45.10 -6.79
N SER A 442 -2.37 -45.59 -7.09
CA SER A 442 -1.18 -45.28 -6.27
C SER A 442 -0.88 -43.77 -6.19
N GLU A 443 -1.09 -43.03 -7.27
CA GLU A 443 -0.92 -41.57 -7.29
C GLU A 443 -1.94 -40.88 -6.37
N GLU A 444 -3.17 -41.37 -6.36
CA GLU A 444 -4.25 -40.87 -5.51
C GLU A 444 -4.02 -41.19 -4.02
N GLU A 445 -3.48 -42.37 -3.73
CA GLU A 445 -3.02 -42.72 -2.37
C GLU A 445 -1.88 -41.81 -1.91
N ASP A 446 -0.88 -41.55 -2.77
CA ASP A 446 0.23 -40.65 -2.46
C ASP A 446 -0.26 -39.23 -2.17
N LEU A 447 -1.20 -38.72 -2.97
CA LEU A 447 -1.81 -37.41 -2.79
C LEU A 447 -2.58 -37.32 -1.47
N LEU A 448 -3.36 -38.35 -1.13
CA LEU A 448 -4.09 -38.41 0.13
C LEU A 448 -3.13 -38.47 1.34
N ARG A 449 -2.01 -39.20 1.21
CA ARG A 449 -0.96 -39.25 2.25
C ARG A 449 -0.28 -37.91 2.45
N LEU A 450 0.03 -37.19 1.38
CA LEU A 450 0.59 -35.84 1.48
C LEU A 450 -0.36 -34.91 2.26
N LYS A 451 -1.66 -34.94 1.94
CA LYS A 451 -2.68 -34.18 2.67
C LYS A 451 -2.72 -34.53 4.16
N ILE A 452 -2.73 -35.82 4.51
CA ILE A 452 -2.74 -36.29 5.90
C ILE A 452 -1.46 -35.86 6.63
N ASN A 453 -0.30 -36.01 6.00
CA ASN A 453 0.99 -35.65 6.61
C ASN A 453 1.11 -34.15 6.91
N LEU A 454 0.42 -33.28 6.18
CA LEU A 454 0.39 -31.85 6.48
C LEU A 454 -0.24 -31.54 7.85
N GLN A 455 -1.06 -32.45 8.39
CA GLN A 455 -1.67 -32.32 9.71
C GLN A 455 -0.67 -32.59 10.86
N ASP A 456 0.50 -33.19 10.57
CA ASP A 456 1.49 -33.48 11.61
C ASP A 456 2.12 -32.18 12.13
N ASN A 457 2.07 -31.99 13.45
CA ASN A 457 2.67 -30.84 14.11
C ASN A 457 4.13 -31.04 14.50
N ASN A 458 4.65 -32.26 14.34
CA ASN A 458 6.06 -32.55 14.61
C ASN A 458 6.97 -32.20 13.44
N ILE A 459 6.40 -31.88 12.27
CA ILE A 459 7.16 -31.45 11.09
C ILE A 459 7.34 -29.94 11.08
N THR A 460 8.52 -29.51 10.64
CA THR A 460 8.90 -28.10 10.55
C THR A 460 8.17 -27.39 9.40
N ASN A 461 8.09 -26.05 9.44
CA ASN A 461 7.55 -25.26 8.32
C ASN A 461 8.30 -25.50 7.00
N LYS A 462 9.59 -25.86 7.04
CA LYS A 462 10.35 -26.26 5.86
C LYS A 462 9.87 -27.60 5.29
N GLU A 463 9.57 -28.58 6.13
CA GLU A 463 9.02 -29.87 5.69
C GLU A 463 7.59 -29.72 5.20
N LYS A 464 6.75 -28.94 5.90
CA LYS A 464 5.40 -28.55 5.44
C LYS A 464 5.43 -27.89 4.07
N LEU A 465 6.39 -27.00 3.84
CA LEU A 465 6.57 -26.34 2.54
C LEU A 465 6.81 -27.35 1.41
N VAL A 466 7.71 -28.31 1.62
CA VAL A 466 7.97 -29.33 0.61
C VAL A 466 6.74 -30.21 0.38
N MET A 467 6.06 -30.62 1.44
CA MET A 467 4.84 -31.43 1.34
C MET A 467 3.75 -30.68 0.58
N LEU A 468 3.51 -29.41 0.90
CA LEU A 468 2.54 -28.58 0.22
C LEU A 468 2.90 -28.38 -1.25
N MET A 469 4.17 -28.08 -1.56
CA MET A 469 4.61 -27.91 -2.96
C MET A 469 4.49 -29.20 -3.77
N ASN A 470 4.75 -30.37 -3.16
CA ASN A 470 4.55 -31.66 -3.81
C ASN A 470 3.08 -32.05 -3.94
N LEU A 471 2.22 -31.57 -3.02
CA LEU A 471 0.77 -31.75 -3.10
C LEU A 471 0.16 -30.93 -4.24
N LEU A 472 0.66 -29.70 -4.44
CA LEU A 472 0.05 -28.73 -5.37
C LEU A 472 0.66 -28.75 -6.78
N PHE A 473 1.93 -29.14 -6.92
CA PHE A 473 2.68 -28.96 -8.17
C PHE A 473 3.49 -30.18 -8.56
N GLU A 474 3.52 -30.47 -9.86
CA GLU A 474 4.45 -31.42 -10.45
C GLU A 474 5.74 -30.72 -10.89
N ASP A 475 5.63 -29.54 -11.53
CA ASP A 475 6.75 -28.78 -12.06
C ASP A 475 7.64 -28.20 -10.94
N ASN A 476 8.88 -28.67 -10.90
CA ASN A 476 9.89 -28.21 -9.94
C ASN A 476 10.24 -26.72 -10.10
N ASN A 477 10.15 -26.14 -11.30
CA ASN A 477 10.42 -24.71 -11.50
C ASN A 477 9.40 -23.84 -10.75
N ILE A 478 8.12 -24.25 -10.76
CA ILE A 478 7.07 -23.58 -10.01
C ILE A 478 7.34 -23.72 -8.50
N LYS A 479 7.74 -24.90 -8.03
CA LYS A 479 8.08 -25.11 -6.60
C LYS A 479 9.22 -24.22 -6.13
N GLN A 480 10.25 -24.01 -6.97
CA GLN A 480 11.39 -23.15 -6.61
C GLN A 480 11.00 -21.71 -6.30
N ILE A 481 9.92 -21.18 -6.91
CA ILE A 481 9.42 -19.84 -6.61
C ILE A 481 9.13 -19.70 -5.11
N TYR A 482 8.36 -20.64 -4.56
CA TYR A 482 7.96 -20.60 -3.15
C TYR A 482 9.11 -20.98 -2.20
N TYR A 483 10.00 -21.89 -2.60
CA TYR A 483 11.20 -22.22 -1.83
C TYR A 483 12.12 -21.00 -1.66
N LYS A 484 12.38 -20.26 -2.74
CA LYS A 484 13.21 -19.04 -2.69
C LYS A 484 12.60 -17.96 -1.82
N ARG A 485 11.28 -17.74 -1.94
CA ARG A 485 10.56 -16.80 -1.07
C ARG A 485 10.69 -17.19 0.39
N TYR A 486 10.49 -18.47 0.74
CA TYR A 486 10.66 -18.95 2.11
C TYR A 486 12.07 -18.66 2.66
N ILE A 487 13.10 -19.05 1.91
CA ILE A 487 14.51 -18.87 2.32
C ILE A 487 14.84 -17.39 2.48
N SER A 488 14.46 -16.57 1.50
CA SER A 488 14.71 -15.13 1.50
C SER A 488 13.98 -14.43 2.65
N THR A 489 12.73 -14.78 2.92
CA THR A 489 11.97 -14.25 4.06
C THR A 489 12.64 -14.60 5.39
N ILE A 490 13.03 -15.86 5.59
CA ILE A 490 13.74 -16.29 6.81
C ILE A 490 15.07 -15.56 6.98
N LYS A 491 15.83 -15.37 5.89
CA LYS A 491 17.07 -14.59 5.90
C LYS A 491 16.79 -13.14 6.30
N LYS A 492 15.78 -12.51 5.71
CA LYS A 492 15.40 -11.12 5.99
C LYS A 492 14.97 -10.94 7.45
N ILE A 493 14.17 -11.85 7.99
CA ILE A 493 13.76 -11.84 9.40
C ILE A 493 14.99 -11.83 10.33
N LYS A 494 15.99 -12.68 10.05
CA LYS A 494 17.24 -12.75 10.81
C LYS A 494 18.06 -11.46 10.70
N GLU A 495 18.20 -10.92 9.49
CA GLU A 495 18.95 -9.68 9.25
C GLU A 495 18.34 -8.46 9.94
N THR A 496 17.00 -8.40 10.00
CA THR A 496 16.30 -7.25 10.57
C THR A 496 16.50 -7.16 12.10
N ASN A 497 16.94 -8.25 12.76
CA ASN A 497 17.08 -8.36 14.23
C ASN A 497 15.85 -7.84 15.01
N SER A 498 14.69 -7.81 14.35
CA SER A 498 13.50 -7.21 14.92
C SER A 498 12.89 -8.22 15.88
N SER A 499 12.83 -7.87 17.16
CA SER A 499 12.12 -8.65 18.18
C SER A 499 10.66 -8.93 17.77
N LYS A 500 10.10 -8.10 16.89
CA LYS A 500 8.75 -8.25 16.33
C LYS A 500 8.55 -9.50 15.46
N TYR A 501 9.61 -10.04 14.84
CA TYR A 501 9.56 -11.29 14.06
C TYR A 501 10.29 -12.44 14.75
N ILE A 502 11.23 -12.13 15.66
CA ILE A 502 12.12 -13.09 16.31
C ILE A 502 11.54 -13.61 17.64
N ASN A 503 10.85 -12.76 18.39
CA ASN A 503 10.17 -13.15 19.63
C ASN A 503 8.66 -13.22 19.37
N HIS A 504 8.21 -14.40 18.98
CA HIS A 504 6.82 -14.82 19.15
C HIS A 504 6.58 -15.03 20.66
N ASN A 505 6.59 -13.93 21.43
CA ASN A 505 6.01 -13.84 22.78
C ASN A 505 5.28 -12.48 22.95
N TYR A 506 4.35 -12.17 22.05
CA TYR A 506 3.32 -11.17 22.30
C TYR A 506 2.08 -11.86 22.86
N THR A 507 1.48 -11.27 23.90
CA THR A 507 0.30 -11.80 24.61
C THR A 507 -0.98 -11.90 23.75
N ASN A 508 -0.91 -11.69 22.44
CA ASN A 508 -2.00 -11.66 21.46
C ASN A 508 -1.62 -12.34 20.11
N GLU A 509 -0.71 -13.31 20.12
CA GLU A 509 -0.36 -14.05 18.90
C GLU A 509 -1.55 -14.77 18.26
N PRO A 510 -1.60 -14.91 16.93
CA PRO A 510 -2.49 -15.88 16.31
C PRO A 510 -2.07 -17.27 16.75
N ASN A 511 -2.99 -18.00 17.39
CA ASN A 511 -2.75 -19.36 17.82
C ASN A 511 -3.05 -20.28 16.64
N PHE A 512 -2.02 -20.80 15.97
CA PHE A 512 -2.23 -21.75 14.89
C PHE A 512 -2.53 -23.12 15.50
N ASP A 513 -3.75 -23.63 15.27
CA ASP A 513 -4.18 -24.94 15.74
C ASP A 513 -4.18 -25.98 14.61
N GLU A 514 -4.18 -27.27 14.96
CA GLU A 514 -4.38 -28.35 13.98
C GLU A 514 -5.80 -28.29 13.41
N VAL A 515 -5.91 -28.44 12.10
CA VAL A 515 -7.21 -28.62 11.45
C VAL A 515 -7.38 -30.08 11.08
N GLU A 516 -8.24 -30.76 11.82
CA GLU A 516 -8.62 -32.15 11.57
C GLU A 516 -10.15 -32.24 11.54
N PHE A 517 -10.70 -32.67 10.42
CA PHE A 517 -12.11 -33.04 10.33
C PHE A 517 -12.23 -34.55 10.51
N ILE A 518 -12.94 -35.00 11.55
CA ILE A 518 -13.12 -36.42 11.83
C ILE A 518 -13.88 -37.04 10.64
N GLY A 519 -13.15 -37.80 9.81
CA GLY A 519 -13.64 -38.37 8.55
C GLY A 519 -12.70 -39.47 8.01
N GLN A 520 -13.29 -40.42 7.30
CA GLN A 520 -12.88 -41.82 7.09
C GLN A 520 -11.65 -42.06 6.17
N TYR A 521 -10.65 -41.18 6.15
CA TYR A 521 -9.53 -41.28 5.20
C TYR A 521 -8.64 -42.50 5.44
N HIS A 522 -8.41 -42.85 6.71
CA HIS A 522 -7.51 -43.94 7.08
C HIS A 522 -8.03 -45.31 6.62
N SER A 523 -9.35 -45.50 6.49
CA SER A 523 -9.93 -46.74 5.97
C SER A 523 -9.78 -46.90 4.45
N MET A 524 -9.46 -45.83 3.71
CA MET A 524 -9.24 -45.89 2.26
C MET A 524 -7.76 -46.11 1.90
N LEU A 525 -6.84 -45.94 2.85
CA LEU A 525 -5.42 -46.17 2.63
C LEU A 525 -5.10 -47.66 2.74
N ASN A 526 -4.30 -48.17 1.81
CA ASN A 526 -3.74 -49.50 1.94
C ASN A 526 -2.76 -49.53 3.15
N PRO A 527 -3.03 -50.35 4.19
CA PRO A 527 -2.15 -50.44 5.36
C PRO A 527 -0.77 -51.03 5.04
N ASP A 528 -0.63 -51.77 3.92
CA ASP A 528 0.64 -52.36 3.49
C ASP A 528 1.49 -51.41 2.62
N TYR A 529 0.97 -50.24 2.26
CA TYR A 529 1.73 -49.23 1.52
C TYR A 529 2.45 -48.28 2.50
N ASN A 530 3.74 -48.54 2.71
CA ASN A 530 4.64 -47.68 3.47
C ASN A 530 4.96 -46.42 2.66
N GLY A 531 4.07 -45.44 2.69
CA GLY A 531 4.31 -44.12 2.13
C GLY A 531 5.66 -43.56 2.59
N ASN A 532 6.48 -43.23 1.62
CA ASN A 532 7.91 -43.00 1.71
C ASN A 532 8.27 -41.69 2.44
N GLY A 533 9.21 -41.75 3.38
CA GLY A 533 9.72 -40.56 4.07
C GLY A 533 10.30 -39.54 3.07
N ILE A 534 9.87 -38.28 3.18
CA ILE A 534 10.38 -37.21 2.33
C ILE A 534 11.73 -36.77 2.86
N VAL A 535 12.78 -36.87 2.04
CA VAL A 535 14.09 -36.27 2.36
C VAL A 535 14.18 -34.94 1.62
N VAL A 536 14.32 -33.87 2.40
CA VAL A 536 14.54 -32.52 1.89
C VAL A 536 16.02 -32.19 1.94
N THR A 537 16.60 -31.89 0.79
CA THR A 537 17.97 -31.36 0.69
C THR A 537 17.94 -29.93 0.18
N TYR A 538 18.63 -29.02 0.88
CA TYR A 538 18.82 -27.65 0.44
C TYR A 538 20.30 -27.45 0.13
N ASP A 539 20.59 -26.98 -1.08
CA ASP A 539 21.93 -26.58 -1.47
C ASP A 539 22.07 -25.06 -1.35
N PRO A 540 22.84 -24.56 -0.37
CA PRO A 540 23.03 -23.13 -0.17
C PRO A 540 23.88 -22.45 -1.25
N GLU A 541 24.63 -23.20 -2.08
CA GLU A 541 25.42 -22.61 -3.18
C GLU A 541 24.57 -22.34 -4.43
N SER A 542 23.61 -23.22 -4.72
CA SER A 542 22.70 -23.07 -5.86
C SER A 542 21.35 -22.45 -5.52
N ASP A 543 21.03 -22.31 -4.22
CA ASP A 543 19.73 -21.87 -3.71
C ASP A 543 18.57 -22.74 -4.22
N ILE A 544 18.82 -24.05 -4.32
CA ILE A 544 17.87 -25.04 -4.78
C ILE A 544 17.46 -25.94 -3.61
N MET A 545 16.15 -26.07 -3.40
CA MET A 545 15.60 -27.17 -2.60
C MET A 545 15.19 -28.33 -3.50
N THR A 546 15.64 -29.53 -3.16
CA THR A 546 15.20 -30.79 -3.78
C THR A 546 14.49 -31.65 -2.75
N SER A 547 13.43 -32.33 -3.19
CA SER A 547 12.73 -33.31 -2.39
C SER A 547 12.77 -34.65 -3.11
N ASN A 548 13.19 -35.69 -2.39
CA ASN A 548 13.13 -37.06 -2.87
C ASN A 548 12.18 -37.85 -1.97
N ILE A 549 11.22 -38.51 -2.59
CA ILE A 549 10.38 -39.51 -1.95
C ILE A 549 11.25 -40.76 -1.78
N LYS A 550 11.61 -41.13 -0.53
CA LYS A 550 12.45 -42.33 -0.27
C LYS A 550 11.70 -43.61 -0.68
N LYS A 551 11.90 -44.10 -1.91
CA LYS A 551 11.33 -45.37 -2.37
C LYS A 551 11.49 -46.54 -1.41
#